data_AF-A0A6A4BN70-F1
#
_entry.id   AF-A0A6A4BN70-F1
#
_cell.length_a   1.000
_cell.length_b   1.000
_cell.length_c   1.000
_cell.angle_alpha   90.00
_cell.angle_beta   90.00
_cell.angle_gamma   90.00
#
_symmetry.space_group_name_H-M   'P 1'
#
loop_
_entity.id
_entity.type
_entity.pdbx_description
1 polymer ?
#
loop_
_entity_poly.entity_id
_entity_poly.type
_entity_poly.pdbx_seq_one_letter_code
_entity_poly.pdbx_strand_id
1 'polypeptide(L)' 'MPKEPKHTLAARARVLDAHRERGDWMLVTHHNGIPPTTARNIVERGAPELKKRGGARAVITKCTPEMESALVDYL' A
#
# COMPACT_ATOMS: atom_id res chain seq x y z
N MET A 1 -8.45 -5.84 13.65
CA MET A 1 -7.25 -6.37 12.98
C MET A 1 -7.11 -5.79 11.59
N PRO A 2 -5.89 -5.42 11.13
CA PRO A 2 -5.67 -5.09 9.73
C PRO A 2 -6.03 -6.33 8.90
N LYS A 3 -6.91 -6.18 7.91
CA LYS A 3 -7.18 -7.24 6.95
C LYS A 3 -6.00 -7.33 5.99
N GLU A 4 -5.57 -8.56 5.72
CA GLU A 4 -4.55 -8.77 4.69
C GLU A 4 -5.04 -8.20 3.35
N PRO A 5 -4.16 -7.51 2.60
CA PRO A 5 -4.55 -7.00 1.30
C PRO A 5 -4.90 -8.16 0.36
N LYS A 6 -5.98 -7.98 -0.41
CA LYS A 6 -6.50 -8.98 -1.37
C LYS A 6 -5.45 -9.49 -2.36
N HIS A 7 -4.46 -8.66 -2.68
CA HIS A 7 -3.28 -9.05 -3.45
C HIS A 7 -2.05 -8.83 -2.58
N THR A 8 -1.37 -9.93 -2.26
CA THR A 8 -0.19 -9.91 -1.39
C THR A 8 0.93 -9.09 -2.02
N LEU A 9 1.84 -8.58 -1.17
CA LEU A 9 3.01 -7.83 -1.63
C LEU A 9 3.87 -8.65 -2.59
N ALA A 10 4.01 -9.96 -2.33
CA ALA A 10 4.73 -10.88 -3.20
C ALA A 10 4.11 -11.00 -4.60
N ALA A 11 2.78 -11.10 -4.70
CA ALA A 11 2.09 -11.15 -5.99
C ALA A 11 2.30 -9.86 -6.80
N ARG A 12 2.30 -8.71 -6.12
CA ARG A 12 2.53 -7.40 -6.75
C ARG A 12 3.99 -7.23 -7.19
N ALA A 13 4.95 -7.74 -6.40
CA ALA A 13 6.36 -7.73 -6.76
C ALA A 13 6.62 -8.53 -8.03
N ARG A 14 6.10 -9.76 -8.13
CA ARG A 14 6.23 -10.61 -9.33
C ARG A 14 5.74 -9.92 -10.61
N VAL A 15 4.61 -9.21 -10.55
CA VAL A 15 4.08 -8.45 -11.70
C VAL A 15 5.04 -7.32 -12.10
N LEU A 16 5.60 -6.62 -11.12
CA LEU A 16 6.51 -5.51 -11.37
C LEU A 16 7.86 -5.98 -11.92
N ASP A 17 8.38 -7.09 -11.39
CA ASP A 17 9.64 -7.68 -11.85
C ASP A 17 9.50 -8.19 -13.29
N ALA A 18 8.42 -8.90 -13.61
CA ALA A 18 8.12 -9.33 -14.98
C ALA A 18 8.01 -8.15 -15.96
N HIS A 19 7.45 -7.01 -15.53
CA HIS A 19 7.39 -5.80 -16.34
C HIS A 19 8.79 -5.19 -16.57
N ARG A 20 9.64 -5.16 -15.55
CA ARG A 20 11.02 -4.66 -15.63
C ARG A 20 11.89 -5.52 -16.55
N GLU A 21 11.69 -6.82 -16.53
CA GLU A 21 12.36 -7.79 -17.41
C GLU A 21 11.83 -7.77 -18.85
N ARG A 22 10.85 -6.91 -19.16
CA ARG A 22 10.15 -6.84 -20.46
C ARG A 22 9.47 -8.16 -20.87
N GLY A 23 9.14 -9.01 -19.90
CA GLY A 23 8.42 -10.25 -20.11
C GLY A 23 6.90 -10.04 -20.23
N ASP A 24 6.17 -11.15 -20.40
CA ASP A 24 4.71 -11.12 -20.41
C ASP A 24 4.14 -11.00 -18.97
N TRP A 25 4.19 -9.79 -18.46
CA TRP A 25 3.70 -9.45 -17.13
C TRP A 25 2.16 -9.54 -17.01
N MET A 26 1.42 -9.57 -18.13
CA MET A 26 -0.03 -9.76 -18.15
C MET A 26 -0.39 -11.23 -17.89
N LEU A 27 0.40 -12.17 -18.40
CA LEU A 27 0.29 -13.58 -18.03
C LEU A 27 0.59 -13.80 -16.55
N VAL A 28 1.66 -13.20 -16.03
CA VAL A 28 2.00 -13.23 -14.59
C VAL A 28 0.86 -12.64 -13.76
N THR A 29 0.27 -11.54 -14.20
CA THR A 29 -0.90 -10.91 -13.57
C THR A 29 -2.08 -11.88 -13.43
N HIS A 30 -2.42 -12.59 -14.52
CA HIS A 30 -3.51 -13.57 -14.54
C HIS A 30 -3.29 -14.71 -13.54
N HIS A 31 -2.10 -15.31 -13.53
CA HIS A 31 -1.75 -16.38 -12.60
C HIS A 31 -1.74 -15.94 -11.12
N ASN A 32 -1.49 -14.65 -10.86
CA ASN A 32 -1.53 -14.08 -9.52
C ASN A 32 -2.93 -13.60 -9.10
N GLY A 33 -3.95 -13.81 -9.93
CA GLY A 33 -5.33 -13.41 -9.64
C GLY A 33 -5.49 -11.89 -9.50
N ILE A 34 -4.56 -11.10 -10.06
CA ILE A 34 -4.61 -9.64 -9.99
C ILE A 34 -5.45 -9.15 -11.18
N PRO A 35 -6.47 -8.30 -10.96
CA PRO A 35 -7.22 -7.70 -12.06
C PRO A 35 -6.32 -6.87 -12.97
N PRO A 36 -6.51 -6.89 -14.31
CA PRO A 36 -5.69 -6.13 -15.26
C PRO A 36 -5.55 -4.64 -14.93
N THR A 37 -6.63 -4.01 -14.47
CA THR A 37 -6.62 -2.60 -14.03
C THR A 37 -5.72 -2.37 -12.83
N THR A 38 -5.70 -3.31 -11.88
CA THR A 38 -4.83 -3.24 -10.70
C THR A 38 -3.37 -3.46 -11.08
N ALA A 39 -3.09 -4.38 -12.01
CA ALA A 39 -1.75 -4.63 -12.52
C ALA A 39 -1.16 -3.40 -13.24
N ARG A 40 -1.94 -2.73 -14.10
CA ARG A 40 -1.54 -1.47 -14.73
C ARG A 40 -1.18 -0.40 -13.70
N ASN A 41 -2.02 -0.23 -12.67
CA ASN A 41 -1.73 0.73 -11.60
C ASN A 41 -0.46 0.38 -10.80
N ILE A 42 -0.13 -0.91 -10.64
CA ILE A 42 1.12 -1.36 -9.98
C ILE A 42 2.33 -0.95 -10.82
N VAL A 43 2.27 -1.24 -12.12
CA VAL A 43 3.33 -0.90 -13.08
C VAL A 43 3.53 0.61 -13.18
N GLU A 44 2.44 1.37 -13.38
CA GLU A 44 2.47 2.83 -13.47
C GLU A 44 3.07 3.47 -12.22
N ARG A 45 2.71 2.95 -11.04
CA ARG A 45 3.25 3.43 -9.77
C ARG A 45 4.70 2.98 -9.53
N GLY A 46 5.17 1.93 -10.21
CA GLY A 46 6.54 1.42 -10.08
C GLY A 46 6.89 0.80 -8.73
N ALA A 47 5.91 0.56 -7.85
CA ALA A 47 6.12 0.06 -6.50
C ALA A 47 5.10 -1.02 -6.10
N PRO A 48 5.54 -2.15 -5.51
CA PRO A 48 4.64 -3.23 -5.11
C PRO A 48 3.88 -2.87 -3.82
N GLU A 49 4.34 -1.88 -3.05
CA GLU A 49 3.75 -1.52 -1.76
C GLU A 49 2.38 -0.84 -1.89
N LEU A 50 1.47 -1.19 -0.98
CA LEU A 50 0.23 -0.46 -0.78
C LEU A 50 0.47 0.69 0.17
N LYS A 51 0.06 1.91 -0.21
CA LYS A 51 0.00 3.02 0.75
C LYS A 51 -0.98 2.66 1.86
N LYS A 52 -0.63 3.00 3.10
CA LYS A 52 -1.55 2.94 4.23
C LYS A 52 -2.82 3.73 3.85
N ARG A 53 -3.97 3.06 3.89
CA ARG A 53 -5.26 3.70 3.62
C ARG A 53 -5.81 4.29 4.92
N GLY A 54 -6.41 5.48 4.80
CA GLY A 54 -6.96 6.21 5.94
C GLY A 54 -5.88 6.76 6.87
N GLY A 55 -6.32 7.30 8.01
CA GLY A 55 -5.46 7.96 9.00
C GLY A 55 -6.07 9.29 9.44
N ALA A 56 -5.71 9.72 10.65
CA ALA A 56 -6.08 11.04 11.15
C ALA A 56 -5.24 12.10 10.42
N ARG A 57 -5.89 13.21 10.05
CA ARG A 57 -5.21 14.37 9.48
C ARG A 57 -4.75 15.26 10.62
N ALA A 58 -3.44 15.44 10.78
CA ALA A 58 -2.85 16.26 11.84
C ALA A 58 -3.48 17.67 11.94
N VAL A 59 -3.83 18.28 10.80
CA VAL A 59 -4.48 19.61 10.73
C VAL A 59 -5.86 19.66 11.39
N ILE A 60 -6.57 18.52 11.49
CA ILE A 60 -7.93 18.43 12.05
C ILE A 60 -7.93 17.75 13.43
N THR A 61 -6.86 17.01 13.76
CA THR A 61 -6.72 16.32 15.04
C THR A 61 -6.70 17.33 16.20
N LYS A 62 -7.64 17.19 17.14
CA LYS A 62 -7.77 18.10 18.29
C LYS A 62 -6.84 17.79 19.46
N CYS A 63 -6.52 16.51 19.67
CA CYS A 63 -5.54 16.09 20.67
C CYS A 63 -4.24 15.77 19.93
N THR A 64 -3.29 16.70 19.96
CA THR A 64 -1.98 16.47 19.34
C THR A 64 -1.08 15.68 20.29
N PRO A 65 -0.04 14.99 19.78
CA PRO A 65 0.91 14.28 20.64
C PRO A 65 1.56 15.19 21.70
N GLU A 66 1.76 16.46 21.38
CA GLU A 66 2.30 17.46 22.31
C GLU A 66 1.30 17.78 23.44
N MET A 67 0.00 17.88 23.12
CA MET A 67 -1.05 18.09 24.13
C MET A 67 -1.18 16.86 25.04
N GLU A 68 -1.07 15.65 24.48
CA GLU A 68 -1.06 14.41 25.26
C GLU A 68 0.17 14.34 26.18
N SER A 69 1.36 14.68 25.67
CA SER A 69 2.58 14.73 26.49
C SER A 69 2.46 15.74 27.63
N ALA A 70 1.97 16.95 27.35
CA ALA A 70 1.79 17.98 28.37
C ALA A 70 0.76 17.58 29.45
N LEU A 71 -0.26 16.81 29.08
CA LEU A 71 -1.21 16.25 30.04
C LEU A 71 -0.58 15.17 30.91
N VAL A 72 0.23 14.28 30.32
CA VAL A 72 0.97 13.24 31.07
C VAL A 72 1.95 13.86 32.04
N ASP A 73 2.68 14.91 31.65
CA ASP A 73 3.63 15.61 32.52
C ASP A 73 2.95 16.36 33.69
N TYR A 74 1.68 16.74 33.52
CA TYR A 74 0.91 17.42 34.55
C TYR A 74 0.36 16.48 35.64
N LEU A 75 0.08 15.22 35.28
CA LEU A 75 -0.53 14.21 36.16
C LEU A 75 0.52 13.48 37.01
#